data_AF-A0A962NCV5-F1
#
_entry.id   AF-A0A962NCV5-F1
#
_cell.length_a   1.000
_cell.length_b   1.000
_cell.length_c   1.000
_cell.angle_alpha   90.00
_cell.angle_beta   90.00
_cell.angle_gamma   90.00
#
_symmetry.space_group_name_H-M   'P 1'
#
loop_
_entity.id
_entity.type
_entity.pdbx_description
1 polymer ?
#
loop_
_entity_poly.entity_id
_entity_poly.type
_entity_poly.pdbx_seq_one_letter_code
_entity_poly.pdbx_strand_id
1 'polypeptide(L)'
;MHSSAGRWFSPLNLAAYITWLAVLLQLLTSLPSPLAGRPLLGLLALALMVVLFTLVSATEAEWLTQARRRALVVTQAGLVLLAIWATGRGNAAILLIIVAAQAMALWPWRSALMLMLLANLGLFALWQPLIG
;
A
#
# COMPACT_ATOMS: atom_id res chain seq x y z
N MET A 1 -23.00 15.34 13.10
CA MET A 1 -22.82 15.09 11.66
C MET A 1 -21.38 15.39 11.28
N HIS A 2 -20.47 14.42 11.36
CA HIS A 2 -19.13 14.61 10.76
C HIS A 2 -19.29 14.47 9.25
N SER A 3 -19.12 15.56 8.53
CA SER A 3 -19.20 15.57 7.07
C SER A 3 -18.22 14.55 6.52
N SER A 4 -18.67 13.75 5.54
CA SER A 4 -17.85 12.73 4.87
C SER A 4 -16.50 13.28 4.41
N ALA A 5 -16.46 14.56 4.01
CA ALA A 5 -15.26 15.30 3.65
C ALA A 5 -14.19 15.35 4.76
N GLY A 6 -14.57 15.57 6.03
CA GLY A 6 -13.62 15.68 7.15
C GLY A 6 -12.82 14.40 7.40
N ARG A 7 -13.33 13.23 7.00
CA ARG A 7 -12.63 11.95 7.13
C ARG A 7 -11.60 11.72 6.03
N TRP A 8 -11.89 12.17 4.81
CA TRP A 8 -10.95 12.08 3.69
C TRP A 8 -9.70 12.92 3.94
N PHE A 9 -9.88 14.06 4.63
CA PHE A 9 -8.81 14.94 5.09
C PHE A 9 -8.40 14.72 6.54
N SER A 10 -8.69 13.54 7.11
CA SER A 10 -8.14 13.22 8.44
C SER A 10 -6.60 13.27 8.37
N PRO A 11 -5.91 13.73 9.44
CA PRO A 11 -4.46 13.84 9.44
C PRO A 11 -3.75 12.56 9.01
N LEU A 12 -4.30 11.40 9.40
CA LEU A 12 -3.78 10.09 9.03
C LEU A 12 -3.90 9.80 7.52
N ASN A 13 -5.05 10.08 6.91
CA ASN A 13 -5.24 9.88 5.47
C ASN A 13 -4.37 10.84 4.66
N LEU A 14 -4.24 12.08 5.13
CA LEU A 14 -3.41 13.09 4.48
C LEU A 14 -1.94 12.67 4.50
N ALA A 15 -1.44 12.16 5.63
CA ALA A 15 -0.10 11.58 5.71
C ALA A 15 0.07 10.42 4.72
N ALA A 16 -0.88 9.48 4.64
CA ALA A 16 -0.84 8.37 3.70
C ALA A 16 -0.80 8.84 2.23
N TYR A 17 -1.61 9.82 1.85
CA TYR A 17 -1.61 10.39 0.49
C TYR A 17 -0.30 11.08 0.15
N ILE A 18 0.27 11.85 1.07
CA ILE A 18 1.57 12.51 0.87
C ILE A 18 2.67 11.45 0.71
N THR A 19 2.71 10.43 1.56
CA THR A 19 3.71 9.36 1.46
C THR A 19 3.57 8.61 0.14
N TRP A 20 2.35 8.27 -0.27
CA TRP A 20 2.09 7.65 -1.57
C TRP A 20 2.55 8.52 -2.74
N LEU A 21 2.23 9.82 -2.71
CA LEU A 21 2.62 10.76 -3.76
C LEU A 21 4.14 10.91 -3.85
N ALA A 22 4.83 11.00 -2.71
CA ALA A 22 6.29 11.08 -2.67
C ALA A 22 6.94 9.84 -3.31
N VAL A 23 6.46 8.63 -2.96
CA VAL A 23 6.93 7.38 -3.55
C VAL A 23 6.66 7.33 -5.06
N LEU A 24 5.46 7.72 -5.49
CA LEU A 24 5.09 7.74 -6.91
C LEU A 24 6.01 8.68 -7.70
N LEU A 25 6.17 9.93 -7.23
CA LEU A 25 7.02 10.91 -7.89
C LEU A 25 8.47 10.45 -7.95
N GLN A 26 8.99 9.87 -6.86
CA GLN A 26 10.34 9.32 -6.84
C GLN A 26 10.51 8.19 -7.87
N LEU A 27 9.51 7.33 -8.06
CA LEU A 27 9.57 6.28 -9.08
C LEU A 27 9.52 6.86 -10.49
N LEU A 28 8.63 7.82 -10.75
CA LEU A 28 8.52 8.47 -12.05
C LEU A 28 9.81 9.18 -12.46
N THR A 29 10.55 9.77 -11.51
CA THR A 29 11.84 10.41 -11.79
C THR A 29 13.00 9.42 -11.88
N SER A 30 12.89 8.25 -11.23
CA SER A 30 13.95 7.24 -11.20
C SER A 30 13.87 6.21 -12.34
N LEU A 31 12.75 6.16 -13.07
CA LEU A 31 12.52 5.19 -14.14
C LEU A 31 12.79 5.82 -15.51
N PRO A 32 13.68 5.24 -16.34
CA PRO A 32 13.99 5.78 -17.66
C PRO A 32 12.83 5.65 -18.66
N SER A 33 11.96 4.65 -18.49
CA SER A 33 10.72 4.50 -19.26
C SER A 33 9.59 3.98 -18.36
N PRO A 34 8.87 4.88 -17.66
CA PRO A 34 7.85 4.49 -16.69
C PRO A 34 6.63 3.82 -17.33
N LEU A 35 6.38 4.07 -18.61
CA LEU A 35 5.18 3.60 -19.32
C LEU A 35 5.39 2.31 -20.11
N ALA A 36 6.56 1.67 -20.00
CA ALA A 36 6.88 0.46 -20.75
C ALA A 36 7.01 -0.76 -19.83
N GLY A 37 6.36 -1.87 -20.19
CA GLY A 37 6.59 -3.19 -19.58
C GLY A 37 6.34 -3.25 -18.07
N ARG A 38 7.33 -3.79 -17.32
CA ARG A 38 7.24 -4.00 -15.87
C ARG A 38 7.07 -2.71 -15.05
N PRO A 39 7.80 -1.61 -15.34
CA PRO A 39 7.55 -0.30 -14.72
C PRO A 39 6.09 0.13 -14.69
N LEU A 40 5.38 0.01 -15.83
CA LEU A 40 3.96 0.37 -15.92
C LEU A 40 3.10 -0.49 -15.00
N LEU A 41 3.37 -1.79 -14.93
CA LEU A 41 2.68 -2.69 -14.01
C LEU A 41 2.89 -2.28 -12.55
N GLY A 42 4.10 -1.83 -12.18
CA GLY A 42 4.36 -1.30 -10.85
C GLY A 42 3.59 -0.01 -10.55
N LEU A 43 3.50 0.90 -11.52
CA LEU A 43 2.71 2.13 -11.38
C LEU A 43 1.20 1.83 -11.26
N LEU A 44 0.69 0.89 -12.06
CA LEU A 44 -0.70 0.45 -11.97
C LEU A 44 -0.99 -0.22 -10.63
N ALA A 45 -0.05 -0.99 -10.08
CA ALA A 45 -0.18 -1.58 -8.76
C ALA A 45 -0.25 -0.51 -7.66
N LEU A 46 0.57 0.55 -7.76
CA LEU A 46 0.53 1.68 -6.82
C LEU A 46 -0.76 2.52 -6.95
N ALA A 47 -1.23 2.72 -8.18
CA ALA A 47 -2.49 3.41 -8.43
C ALA A 47 -3.67 2.60 -7.84
N LEU A 48 -3.69 1.30 -8.06
CA LEU A 48 -4.71 0.42 -7.49
C LEU A 48 -4.61 0.40 -5.95
N MET A 49 -3.40 0.37 -5.39
CA MET A 49 -3.19 0.40 -3.94
C MET A 49 -3.84 1.64 -3.29
N VAL A 50 -3.63 2.84 -3.85
CA VAL A 50 -4.25 4.05 -3.30
C VAL A 50 -5.77 4.08 -3.49
N VAL A 51 -6.28 3.49 -4.58
CA VAL A 51 -7.73 3.31 -4.76
C VAL A 51 -8.29 2.38 -3.68
N LEU A 52 -7.64 1.26 -3.39
CA LEU A 52 -8.10 0.36 -2.31
C LEU A 52 -7.98 1.01 -0.93
N PHE A 53 -6.91 1.77 -0.68
CA PHE A 53 -6.74 2.55 0.54
C PHE A 53 -7.88 3.55 0.72
N THR A 54 -8.19 4.34 -0.31
CA THR A 54 -9.28 5.32 -0.26
C THR A 54 -10.62 4.63 -0.05
N LEU A 55 -10.88 3.47 -0.65
CA LEU A 55 -12.12 2.71 -0.40
C LEU A 55 -12.24 2.25 1.07
N VAL A 56 -11.16 1.75 1.67
CA VAL A 56 -11.14 1.36 3.09
C VAL A 56 -11.34 2.57 4.01
N SER A 57 -10.70 3.70 3.69
CA SER A 57 -10.69 4.92 4.52
C SER A 57 -11.94 5.80 4.33
N ALA A 58 -12.50 5.86 3.13
CA ALA A 58 -13.68 6.67 2.81
C ALA A 58 -14.95 6.12 3.45
N THR A 59 -14.95 4.84 3.81
CA THR A 59 -16.18 4.16 4.14
C THR A 59 -16.04 3.38 5.45
N GLU A 60 -16.70 3.85 6.50
CA GLU A 60 -17.60 2.96 7.26
C GLU A 60 -18.80 2.61 6.37
N ALA A 61 -18.53 2.04 5.19
CA ALA A 61 -19.56 1.50 4.33
C ALA A 61 -20.20 0.39 5.14
N GLU A 62 -21.44 0.60 5.54
CA GLU A 62 -22.27 -0.45 6.13
C GLU A 62 -22.30 -1.70 5.24
N TRP A 63 -22.05 -1.56 3.93
CA TRP A 63 -21.96 -2.66 2.97
C TRP A 63 -20.62 -3.44 2.98
N LEU A 64 -19.55 -2.89 3.57
CA LEU A 64 -18.24 -3.55 3.65
C LEU A 64 -18.11 -4.31 4.97
N THR A 65 -18.30 -5.63 4.88
CA THR A 65 -18.04 -6.54 5.99
C THR A 65 -16.58 -6.43 6.47
N GLN A 66 -16.35 -6.71 7.76
CA GLN A 66 -15.00 -6.73 8.34
C GLN A 66 -14.05 -7.64 7.57
N ALA A 67 -14.54 -8.78 7.08
CA ALA A 67 -13.75 -9.70 6.24
C ALA A 67 -13.27 -9.03 4.93
N ARG A 68 -14.12 -8.24 4.27
CA ARG A 68 -13.75 -7.52 3.04
C ARG A 68 -12.71 -6.43 3.32
N ARG A 69 -12.85 -5.68 4.41
CA ARG A 69 -11.85 -4.67 4.81
C ARG A 69 -10.47 -5.30 5.00
N ARG A 70 -10.44 -6.42 5.72
CA ARG A 70 -9.22 -7.22 5.94
C ARG A 70 -8.63 -7.70 4.61
N ALA A 71 -9.45 -8.25 3.72
CA ALA A 71 -9.01 -8.67 2.39
C ALA A 71 -8.41 -7.48 1.60
N LEU A 72 -9.04 -6.31 1.62
CA LEU A 72 -8.52 -5.10 0.95
C LEU A 72 -7.14 -4.70 1.47
N VAL A 73 -6.91 -4.75 2.79
CA VAL A 73 -5.59 -4.43 3.36
C VAL A 73 -4.53 -5.46 3.00
N VAL A 74 -4.88 -6.76 2.98
CA VAL A 74 -3.96 -7.81 2.48
C VAL A 74 -3.64 -7.59 1.00
N THR A 75 -4.64 -7.26 0.18
CA THR A 75 -4.44 -6.96 -1.25
C THR A 75 -3.55 -5.74 -1.43
N GLN A 76 -3.69 -4.68 -0.61
CA GLN A 76 -2.78 -3.53 -0.65
C GLN A 76 -1.34 -3.94 -0.38
N ALA A 77 -1.08 -4.80 0.62
CA ALA A 77 0.25 -5.33 0.89
C ALA A 77 0.84 -6.04 -0.34
N GLY A 78 0.04 -6.90 -0.97
CA GLY A 78 0.42 -7.61 -2.18
C GLY A 78 0.72 -6.68 -3.37
N LEU A 79 -0.07 -5.62 -3.55
CA LEU A 79 0.15 -4.62 -4.59
C LEU A 79 1.45 -3.83 -4.37
N VAL A 80 1.79 -3.50 -3.13
CA VAL A 80 3.07 -2.84 -2.81
C VAL A 80 4.24 -3.78 -3.14
N LEU A 81 4.17 -5.05 -2.74
CA LEU A 81 5.20 -6.04 -3.08
C LEU A 81 5.32 -6.23 -4.61
N LEU A 82 4.20 -6.27 -5.31
CA LEU A 82 4.16 -6.34 -6.77
C LEU A 82 4.81 -5.11 -7.41
N ALA A 83 4.55 -3.91 -6.88
CA ALA A 83 5.17 -2.68 -7.36
C ALA A 83 6.69 -2.70 -7.18
N ILE A 84 7.19 -3.20 -6.04
CA ILE A 84 8.62 -3.34 -5.76
C ILE A 84 9.25 -4.32 -6.75
N TRP A 85 8.65 -5.50 -6.91
CA TRP A 85 9.13 -6.50 -7.85
C TRP A 85 9.17 -5.98 -9.30
N ALA A 86 8.11 -5.28 -9.73
CA ALA A 86 7.97 -4.81 -11.10
C ALA A 86 8.89 -3.64 -11.44
N THR A 87 9.12 -2.74 -10.47
CA THR A 87 10.02 -1.59 -10.66
C THR A 87 11.48 -1.90 -10.35
N GLY A 88 11.76 -2.97 -9.59
CA GLY A 88 13.08 -3.28 -9.07
C GLY A 88 13.61 -2.25 -8.06
N ARG A 89 12.72 -1.41 -7.50
CA ARG A 89 13.08 -0.31 -6.59
C ARG A 89 12.47 -0.54 -5.22
N GLY A 90 13.28 -0.44 -4.16
CA GLY A 90 12.84 -0.65 -2.78
C GLY A 90 11.96 0.46 -2.19
N ASN A 91 11.89 1.64 -2.81
CA ASN A 91 11.25 2.83 -2.24
C ASN A 91 9.75 2.63 -1.94
N ALA A 92 9.07 1.79 -2.73
CA ALA A 92 7.66 1.48 -2.49
C ALA A 92 7.42 0.70 -1.18
N ALA A 93 8.44 0.11 -0.57
CA ALA A 93 8.34 -0.58 0.72
C ALA A 93 7.85 0.34 1.86
N ILE A 94 8.10 1.66 1.76
CA ILE A 94 7.62 2.66 2.72
C ILE A 94 6.09 2.60 2.85
N LEU A 95 5.36 2.27 1.77
CA LEU A 95 3.90 2.18 1.78
C LEU A 95 3.38 1.02 2.62
N LEU A 96 4.21 0.02 2.94
CA LEU A 96 3.83 -1.04 3.88
C LEU A 96 3.65 -0.50 5.31
N ILE A 97 4.21 0.66 5.65
CA ILE A 97 3.96 1.34 6.93
C ILE A 97 2.48 1.76 7.03
N ILE A 98 1.90 2.25 5.92
CA ILE A 98 0.47 2.61 5.85
C ILE A 98 -0.39 1.35 6.03
N VAL A 99 -0.02 0.26 5.35
CA VAL A 99 -0.69 -1.04 5.48
C VAL A 99 -0.61 -1.56 6.92
N ALA A 100 0.54 -1.41 7.59
CA ALA A 100 0.73 -1.81 8.98
C ALA A 100 -0.18 -1.01 9.93
N ALA A 101 -0.31 0.30 9.72
CA ALA A 101 -1.23 1.13 10.50
C ALA A 101 -2.69 0.67 10.32
N GLN A 102 -3.12 0.39 9.09
CA GLN A 102 -4.46 -0.16 8.83
C GLN A 102 -4.64 -1.55 9.45
N ALA A 103 -3.60 -2.38 9.44
CA ALA A 103 -3.64 -3.71 10.02
C ALA A 103 -3.84 -3.66 11.55
N MET A 104 -3.11 -2.78 12.23
CA MET A 104 -3.25 -2.56 13.68
C MET A 104 -4.63 -2.02 14.06
N ALA A 105 -5.30 -1.30 13.16
CA ALA A 105 -6.66 -0.82 13.36
C ALA A 105 -7.74 -1.90 13.15
N LEU A 106 -7.47 -2.94 12.34
CA LEU A 106 -8.49 -3.92 11.90
C LEU A 106 -8.35 -5.32 12.53
N TRP A 107 -7.17 -5.65 13.03
CA TRP A 107 -6.88 -6.96 13.63
C TRP A 107 -6.38 -6.83 15.08
N PRO A 108 -6.52 -7.90 15.88
CA PRO A 108 -5.72 -8.05 17.09
C PRO A 108 -4.23 -7.92 16.78
N TRP A 109 -3.48 -7.28 17.67
CA TRP A 109 -2.07 -6.95 17.46
C TRP A 109 -1.21 -8.14 16.99
N ARG A 110 -1.47 -9.35 17.49
CA ARG A 110 -0.75 -10.58 17.08
C ARG A 110 -0.89 -10.87 15.60
N SER A 111 -2.11 -10.78 15.08
CA SER A 111 -2.40 -11.05 13.66
C SER A 111 -1.85 -9.93 12.76
N ALA A 112 -1.91 -8.68 13.23
CA ALA A 112 -1.28 -7.56 12.54
C ALA A 112 0.25 -7.76 12.46
N LEU A 113 0.90 -8.18 13.55
CA LEU A 113 2.34 -8.50 13.54
C LEU A 113 2.68 -9.65 12.59
N MET A 114 1.85 -10.70 12.53
CA MET A 114 2.05 -11.79 11.56
C MET A 114 1.99 -11.28 10.12
N LEU A 115 1.03 -10.42 9.79
CA LEU A 115 0.96 -9.81 8.45
C LEU A 115 2.20 -8.97 8.15
N MET A 116 2.66 -8.16 9.11
CA MET A 116 3.88 -7.37 8.97
C MET A 116 5.11 -8.26 8.76
N LEU A 117 5.23 -9.35 9.53
CA LEU A 117 6.32 -10.32 9.37
C LEU A 117 6.29 -10.95 7.96
N LEU A 118 5.12 -11.39 7.50
CA LEU A 118 4.96 -11.97 6.16
C LEU A 118 5.31 -10.96 5.06
N ALA A 119 4.90 -9.71 5.20
CA ALA A 119 5.26 -8.66 4.24
C ALA A 119 6.79 -8.41 4.21
N ASN A 120 7.45 -8.42 5.37
CA ASN A 120 8.90 -8.29 5.47
C ASN A 120 9.64 -9.49 4.87
N LEU A 121 9.15 -10.71 5.10
CA LEU A 121 9.70 -11.91 4.46
C LEU A 121 9.53 -11.85 2.93
N GLY A 122 8.39 -11.33 2.46
CA GLY A 122 8.17 -11.07 1.04
C GLY A 122 9.18 -10.07 0.47
N LEU A 123 9.42 -8.95 1.16
CA LEU A 123 10.46 -7.98 0.77
C LEU A 123 11.85 -8.65 0.70
N PHE A 124 12.20 -9.42 1.73
CA PHE A 124 13.49 -10.11 1.79
C PHE A 124 13.66 -11.07 0.61
N ALA A 125 12.64 -11.86 0.29
CA ALA A 125 12.65 -12.77 -0.86
C ALA A 125 12.79 -12.02 -2.19
N LEU A 126 12.18 -10.84 -2.34
CA LEU A 126 12.33 -9.99 -3.52
C LEU A 126 13.73 -9.39 -3.65
N TRP A 127 14.44 -9.20 -2.54
CA TRP A 127 15.78 -8.60 -2.50
C TRP A 127 16.93 -9.61 -2.72
N GLN A 128 16.74 -10.88 -2.37
CA GLN A 128 17.76 -11.93 -2.57
C GLN A 128 18.37 -11.96 -3.98
N PRO A 129 17.60 -11.99 -5.08
CA PRO A 129 18.16 -12.06 -6.44
C PRO A 129 18.83 -10.76 -6.93
N LEU A 130 18.82 -9.67 -6.16
CA LEU A 130 19.47 -8.40 -6.51
C LEU A 130 20.91 -8.28 -5.96
N ILE A 131 21.31 -9.15 -5.04
CA ILE A 131 22.65 -9.12 -4.39
C ILE A 131 23.54 -10.27 -4.87
N GLY A 132 22.96 -11.32 -5.48
CA GLY A 132 23.66 -12.49 -6.00
C GLY A 132 24.14 -12.35 -7.44
#